data_AF-A0ABD1CQG7-F1
#
_entry.id   AF-A0ABD1CQG7-F1
#
_cell.length_a   1.000
_cell.length_b   1.000
_cell.length_c   1.000
_cell.angle_alpha   90.00
_cell.angle_beta   90.00
_cell.angle_gamma   90.00
#
_symmetry.space_group_name_H-M   'P 1'
#
loop_
_entity.id
_entity.type
_entity.pdbx_description
1 polymer ?
#
loop_
_entity_poly.entity_id
_entity_poly.type
_entity_poly.pdbx_seq_one_letter_code
_entity_poly.pdbx_strand_id
1 'polypeptide(L)'
;MDVLSRPADEFVNDGMVEELWAMKAVEHAEIHFNLLCSVDPRQLHLTPYDNEIYEEFRRNFPDLDVSVVKEADLKSGEGKAKWRAYVEKFNRLEDFSYGTLLRADATEEFQPDNAILV
;
A
#
# COMPACT_ATOMS: atom_id res chain seq x y z
N MET A 1 -9.73 -11.32 20.20
CA MET A 1 -9.74 -9.87 19.94
C MET A 1 -8.58 -9.61 19.00
N ASP A 2 -8.85 -9.09 17.81
CA ASP A 2 -7.80 -8.75 16.85
C ASP A 2 -7.12 -7.46 17.33
N VAL A 3 -5.85 -7.58 17.76
CA VAL A 3 -5.06 -6.47 18.34
C VAL A 3 -4.92 -5.33 17.33
N LEU A 4 -4.90 -5.61 16.03
CA LEU A 4 -4.73 -4.62 14.97
C LEU A 4 -5.99 -3.81 14.67
N SER A 5 -7.15 -4.25 15.18
CA SER A 5 -8.44 -3.54 15.02
C SER A 5 -8.73 -2.50 16.12
N ARG A 6 -7.85 -2.41 17.13
CA ARG A 6 -8.01 -1.48 18.25
C ARG A 6 -7.44 -0.09 17.90
N PRO A 7 -7.92 1.00 18.54
CA PRO A 7 -7.47 2.36 18.24
C PRO A 7 -5.95 2.52 18.36
N ALA A 8 -5.32 3.16 17.36
CA ALA A 8 -3.87 3.36 17.32
C ALA A 8 -3.33 4.14 18.54
N ASP A 9 -4.14 5.04 19.12
CA ASP A 9 -3.80 5.80 20.32
C ASP A 9 -3.54 4.92 21.55
N GLU A 10 -3.99 3.66 21.54
CA GLU A 10 -3.78 2.69 22.62
C GLU A 10 -2.39 2.04 22.59
N PHE A 11 -1.68 2.11 21.46
CA PHE A 11 -0.47 1.30 21.22
C PHE A 11 0.83 2.09 21.09
N VAL A 12 0.79 3.42 21.00
CA VAL A 12 2.00 4.27 20.92
C VAL A 12 3.02 3.67 19.91
N ASN A 13 4.27 3.41 20.31
CA ASN A 13 5.28 2.66 19.56
C ASN A 13 5.55 1.34 20.30
N ASP A 14 4.56 0.45 20.26
CA ASP A 14 4.65 -0.88 20.85
C ASP A 14 5.25 -1.87 19.84
N GLY A 15 6.40 -2.46 20.18
CA GLY A 15 7.12 -3.36 19.29
C GLY A 15 6.36 -4.64 18.93
N MET A 16 5.45 -5.12 19.78
CA MET A 16 4.59 -6.27 19.45
C MET A 16 3.59 -5.89 18.35
N VAL A 17 3.07 -4.66 18.39
CA VAL A 17 2.15 -4.17 17.35
C VAL A 17 2.89 -3.99 16.03
N GLU A 18 4.10 -3.43 16.05
CA GLU A 18 4.95 -3.33 14.85
C GLU A 18 5.26 -4.72 14.25
N GLU A 19 5.55 -5.73 15.07
CA GLU A 19 5.78 -7.11 14.61
C GLU A 19 4.53 -7.72 13.97
N LEU A 20 3.35 -7.53 14.58
CA LEU A 20 2.08 -7.98 14.02
C LEU A 20 1.75 -7.31 12.68
N TRP A 21 2.00 -6.01 12.57
CA TRP A 21 1.88 -5.27 11.31
C TRP A 21 2.83 -5.80 10.24
N ALA A 22 4.10 -6.04 10.59
CA ALA A 22 5.08 -6.57 9.66
C ALA A 22 4.66 -7.96 9.14
N MET A 23 4.21 -8.86 10.02
CA MET A 23 3.71 -10.18 9.62
C MET A 23 2.52 -10.07 8.65
N LYS A 24 1.57 -9.17 8.93
CA LYS A 24 0.41 -8.96 8.06
C LYS A 24 0.76 -8.35 6.71
N ALA A 25 1.67 -7.39 6.68
CA ALA A 25 2.13 -6.77 5.44
C ALA A 25 2.85 -7.80 4.55
N VAL A 26 3.63 -8.71 5.13
CA VAL A 26 4.27 -9.83 4.41
C VAL A 26 3.22 -10.83 3.89
N GLU A 27 2.27 -11.24 4.72
CA GLU A 27 1.17 -12.14 4.30
C GLU A 27 0.38 -11.55 3.12
N HIS A 28 0.03 -10.26 3.20
CA HIS A 28 -0.64 -9.55 2.11
C HIS A 28 0.21 -9.53 0.83
N ALA A 29 1.52 -9.27 0.95
CA ALA A 29 2.44 -9.24 -0.18
C ALA A 29 2.52 -10.60 -0.89
N GLU A 30 2.61 -11.69 -0.13
CA GLU A 30 2.64 -13.05 -0.66
C GLU A 30 1.33 -13.40 -1.38
N ILE A 31 0.18 -13.11 -0.78
CA ILE A 31 -1.13 -13.35 -1.39
C ILE A 31 -1.27 -12.56 -2.69
N HIS A 32 -0.95 -11.26 -2.66
CA HIS A 32 -1.02 -10.41 -3.83
C HIS A 32 -0.09 -10.90 -4.96
N PHE A 33 1.14 -11.30 -4.64
CA PHE A 33 2.08 -11.84 -5.63
C PHE A 33 1.57 -13.16 -6.23
N ASN A 34 1.07 -14.07 -5.41
CA ASN A 34 0.49 -15.32 -5.87
C ASN A 34 -0.69 -15.11 -6.81
N LEU A 35 -1.55 -14.11 -6.56
CA LEU A 35 -2.64 -13.74 -7.45
C LEU A 35 -2.11 -13.28 -8.81
N LEU A 36 -1.12 -12.38 -8.83
CA LEU A 36 -0.50 -11.90 -10.08
C LEU A 36 0.15 -13.03 -10.89
N CYS A 37 0.71 -14.05 -10.25
CA CYS A 37 1.29 -15.21 -10.93
C CYS A 37 0.24 -16.23 -11.42
N SER A 38 -0.97 -16.22 -10.86
CA SER A 38 -1.98 -17.25 -11.12
C SER A 38 -3.06 -16.81 -12.11
N VAL A 39 -3.33 -15.52 -12.24
CA VAL A 39 -4.40 -14.99 -13.10
C VAL A 39 -3.93 -13.78 -13.91
N ASP A 40 -4.65 -13.47 -15.01
CA ASP A 40 -4.42 -12.25 -15.78
C ASP A 40 -4.74 -11.02 -14.90
N PRO A 41 -3.76 -10.15 -14.60
CA PRO A 41 -3.98 -9.01 -13.70
C PRO A 41 -5.08 -8.05 -14.16
N ARG A 42 -5.42 -8.05 -15.45
CA ARG A 42 -6.52 -7.22 -16.00
C ARG A 42 -7.90 -7.63 -15.50
N GLN A 43 -8.02 -8.83 -14.94
CA GLN A 43 -9.25 -9.36 -14.37
C GLN A 43 -9.32 -9.16 -12.84
N LEU A 44 -8.23 -8.69 -12.22
CA LEU A 44 -8.20 -8.44 -10.79
C LEU A 44 -8.96 -7.15 -10.47
N HIS A 45 -9.88 -7.27 -9.52
CA HIS A 45 -10.55 -6.14 -8.89
C HIS A 45 -10.18 -6.17 -7.40
N LEU A 46 -9.46 -5.16 -6.95
CA LEU A 46 -8.94 -5.08 -5.58
C LEU A 46 -9.95 -4.42 -4.66
N THR A 47 -10.70 -3.44 -5.17
CA THR A 47 -11.71 -2.70 -4.44
C THR A 47 -12.97 -2.46 -5.30
N PRO A 48 -14.12 -2.16 -4.68
CA PRO A 48 -15.31 -1.70 -5.42
C PRO A 48 -15.11 -0.37 -6.17
N TYR A 49 -14.00 0.33 -5.94
CA TYR A 49 -13.74 1.69 -6.41
C TYR A 49 -12.49 1.83 -7.29
N ASP A 50 -11.95 0.73 -7.83
CA ASP A 50 -10.68 0.71 -8.57
C ASP A 50 -10.60 1.76 -9.68
N ASN A 51 -11.69 1.95 -10.44
CA ASN A 51 -11.74 2.95 -11.51
C ASN A 51 -11.62 4.39 -10.96
N GLU A 52 -12.32 4.70 -9.87
CA GLU A 52 -12.27 6.02 -9.23
C GLU A 52 -10.89 6.29 -8.62
N ILE A 53 -10.31 5.27 -7.96
CA ILE A 53 -8.96 5.29 -7.40
C ILE A 53 -7.95 5.60 -8.51
N TYR A 54 -8.03 4.90 -9.65
CA TYR A 54 -7.12 5.07 -10.78
C TYR A 54 -7.27 6.44 -11.46
N GLU A 55 -8.51 6.91 -11.67
CA GLU A 55 -8.77 8.23 -12.25
C GLU A 55 -8.19 9.35 -11.39
N GLU A 56 -8.47 9.32 -10.08
CA GLU A 56 -7.92 10.30 -9.15
C GLU A 56 -6.40 10.17 -9.04
N PHE A 57 -5.85 8.95 -9.08
CA PHE A 57 -4.42 8.72 -9.07
C PHE A 57 -3.76 9.43 -10.26
N ARG A 58 -4.26 9.23 -11.49
CA ARG A 58 -3.71 9.89 -12.68
C ARG A 58 -3.97 11.40 -12.73
N ARG A 59 -5.02 11.92 -12.09
CA ARG A 59 -5.21 13.37 -11.91
C ARG A 59 -4.18 13.99 -10.97
N ASN A 60 -3.85 13.32 -9.86
CA ASN A 60 -2.93 13.84 -8.85
C ASN A 60 -1.46 13.56 -9.21
N PHE A 61 -1.19 12.43 -9.86
CA PHE A 61 0.14 11.91 -10.21
C PHE A 61 0.22 11.59 -11.72
N PRO A 62 0.04 12.59 -12.60
CA PRO A 62 -0.02 12.35 -14.05
C PRO A 62 1.26 11.73 -14.60
N ASP A 63 2.41 12.18 -14.11
CA ASP A 63 3.73 11.79 -14.62
C ASP A 63 4.40 10.69 -13.77
N LEU A 64 3.71 10.14 -12.76
CA LEU A 64 4.30 9.08 -11.93
C LEU A 64 4.41 7.79 -12.75
N ASP A 65 5.63 7.33 -12.90
CA ASP A 65 5.93 6.01 -13.42
C ASP A 65 5.62 4.95 -12.35
N VAL A 66 4.73 4.03 -12.69
CA VAL A 66 4.29 2.94 -11.81
C VAL A 66 5.11 1.66 -12.01
N SER A 67 5.96 1.62 -13.05
CA SER A 67 6.86 0.49 -13.28
C SER A 67 8.01 0.48 -12.28
N VAL A 68 8.56 1.67 -11.97
CA VAL A 68 9.63 1.87 -11.01
C VAL A 68 9.32 3.06 -10.12
N VAL A 69 9.09 2.80 -8.84
CA VAL A 69 8.77 3.76 -7.81
C VAL A 69 9.98 3.97 -6.90
N LYS A 70 10.35 5.25 -6.68
CA LYS A 70 11.46 5.61 -5.80
C LYS A 70 10.94 5.91 -4.41
N GLU A 71 11.42 5.15 -3.43
CA GLU A 71 11.06 5.34 -2.01
C GLU A 71 11.35 6.77 -1.51
N ALA A 72 12.44 7.38 -1.96
CA ALA A 72 12.81 8.74 -1.58
C ALA A 72 11.75 9.78 -1.99
N ASP A 73 11.11 9.59 -3.14
CA ASP A 73 10.08 10.51 -3.65
C ASP A 73 8.79 10.36 -2.83
N LEU A 74 8.41 9.12 -2.50
CA LEU A 74 7.28 8.81 -1.61
C LEU A 74 7.48 9.41 -0.21
N LYS A 75 8.68 9.26 0.35
CA LYS A 75 9.01 9.66 1.74
C LYS A 75 9.42 11.12 1.88
N SER A 76 9.55 11.85 0.77
CA SER A 76 9.78 13.30 0.77
C SER A 76 8.64 14.03 1.49
N GLY A 77 8.92 15.23 2.03
CA GLY A 77 7.90 16.03 2.72
C GLY A 77 6.70 16.37 1.82
N GLU A 78 6.98 16.72 0.56
CA GLU A 78 5.96 16.98 -0.47
C GLU A 78 5.20 15.70 -0.85
N GLY A 79 5.92 14.60 -1.08
CA GLY A 79 5.35 13.29 -1.41
C GLY A 79 4.38 12.82 -0.34
N LYS A 80 4.79 12.85 0.93
CA LYS A 80 3.93 12.47 2.07
C LYS A 80 2.65 13.31 2.13
N ALA A 81 2.76 14.63 1.99
CA ALA A 81 1.60 15.51 2.02
C ALA A 81 0.63 15.22 0.85
N LYS A 82 1.17 14.99 -0.34
CA LYS A 82 0.40 14.70 -1.54
C LYS A 82 -0.30 13.33 -1.49
N TRP A 83 0.41 12.29 -1.06
CA TRP A 83 -0.15 10.96 -0.85
C TRP A 83 -1.23 10.96 0.23
N ARG A 84 -1.01 11.65 1.35
CA ARG A 84 -2.03 11.78 2.40
C ARG A 84 -3.30 12.44 1.88
N ALA A 85 -3.18 13.54 1.15
CA ALA A 85 -4.34 14.22 0.56
C ALA A 85 -5.08 13.36 -0.48
N TYR A 86 -4.37 12.49 -1.19
CA TYR A 86 -4.95 11.54 -2.13
C TYR A 86 -5.69 10.40 -1.42
N VAL A 87 -5.04 9.73 -0.46
CA VAL A 87 -5.57 8.58 0.28
C VAL A 87 -6.81 8.95 1.10
N GLU A 88 -6.84 10.14 1.70
CA GLU A 88 -7.99 10.60 2.51
C GLU A 88 -9.30 10.72 1.71
N LYS A 89 -9.24 10.80 0.37
CA LYS A 89 -10.44 10.77 -0.51
C LYS A 89 -11.17 9.42 -0.44
N PHE A 90 -10.45 8.37 -0.04
CA PHE A 90 -10.93 7.00 0.00
C PHE A 90 -11.08 6.48 1.43
N ASN A 91 -11.18 7.37 2.43
CA ASN A 91 -11.42 7.01 3.84
C ASN A 91 -12.70 6.22 4.13
N ARG A 92 -13.56 6.05 3.12
CA ARG A 92 -14.73 5.16 3.12
C ARG A 92 -14.37 3.68 2.98
N LEU A 93 -13.17 3.36 2.51
CA LEU A 93 -12.60 2.01 2.58
C LEU A 93 -12.11 1.79 4.01
N GLU A 94 -12.51 0.69 4.64
CA GLU A 94 -12.20 0.42 6.05
C GLU A 94 -10.68 0.25 6.29
N ASP A 95 -9.97 -0.21 5.28
CA ASP A 95 -8.56 -0.56 5.26
C ASP A 95 -7.68 0.46 4.50
N PHE A 96 -8.20 1.66 4.23
CA PHE A 96 -7.48 2.69 3.46
C PHE A 96 -6.14 3.13 4.08
N SER A 97 -5.97 2.95 5.40
CA SER A 97 -4.75 3.26 6.15
C SER A 97 -4.00 2.00 6.61
N TYR A 98 -4.28 0.84 6.00
CA TYR A 98 -3.60 -0.41 6.31
C TYR A 98 -2.21 -0.43 5.67
N GLY A 99 -1.18 -0.61 6.49
CA GLY A 99 0.20 -0.75 6.02
C GLY A 99 0.40 -1.98 5.16
N THR A 100 0.91 -1.80 3.95
CA THR A 100 1.18 -2.90 3.00
C THR A 100 2.57 -2.79 2.40
N LEU A 101 3.05 -3.87 1.77
CA LEU A 101 4.30 -3.83 1.01
C LEU A 101 4.00 -3.61 -0.48
N LEU A 102 4.63 -2.58 -1.04
CA LEU A 102 4.63 -2.27 -2.46
C LEU A 102 5.99 -2.67 -3.06
N ARG A 103 5.98 -3.22 -4.29
CA ARG A 103 7.23 -3.46 -5.03
C ARG A 103 7.75 -2.15 -5.62
N ALA A 104 9.04 -1.86 -5.41
CA ALA A 104 9.67 -0.67 -5.98
C ALA A 104 9.74 -0.78 -7.51
N ASP A 105 10.19 -1.92 -8.02
CA ASP A 105 10.15 -2.33 -9.42
C ASP A 105 9.08 -3.42 -9.61
N ALA A 106 8.08 -3.12 -10.43
CA ALA A 106 6.95 -4.00 -10.69
C ALA A 106 7.35 -5.27 -11.46
N THR A 107 8.50 -5.28 -12.13
CA THR A 107 9.03 -6.39 -12.93
C THR A 107 9.82 -7.40 -12.11
N GLU A 108 10.21 -7.03 -10.88
CA GLU A 108 10.95 -7.88 -9.96
C GLU A 108 10.04 -8.47 -8.87
N GLU A 109 10.54 -9.50 -8.17
CA GLU A 109 9.84 -10.14 -7.04
C GLU A 109 9.98 -9.31 -5.76
N PHE A 110 9.21 -9.62 -4.71
CA PHE A 110 9.44 -9.02 -3.40
C PHE A 110 10.80 -9.47 -2.86
N GLN A 111 11.72 -8.51 -2.71
CA GLN A 111 13.02 -8.67 -2.06
C GLN A 111 13.22 -7.53 -1.06
N PRO A 112 14.12 -7.66 -0.06
CA PRO A 112 14.32 -6.63 0.96
C PRO A 112 14.62 -5.23 0.41
N ASP A 113 15.27 -5.13 -0.75
CA ASP A 113 15.60 -3.90 -1.48
C ASP A 113 14.53 -3.48 -2.50
N ASN A 114 13.62 -4.39 -2.86
CA ASN A 114 12.48 -4.13 -3.74
C ASN A 114 11.14 -4.00 -2.99
N ALA A 115 11.13 -3.94 -1.65
CA ALA A 115 9.91 -3.87 -0.84
C ALA A 115 9.83 -2.54 -0.09
N ILE A 116 8.82 -1.74 -0.40
CA ILE A 116 8.54 -0.46 0.25
C ILE A 116 7.32 -0.62 1.14
N LEU A 117 7.46 -0.34 2.44
CA LEU A 117 6.32 -0.21 3.35
C LEU A 117 5.58 1.10 3.05
N VAL A 118 4.30 1.00 2.69
CA VAL A 118 3.41 2.12 2.35
C VAL A 118 2.17 2.14 3.22
#